data_AF-A0A0S8FX55-F1
#
_entry.id   AF-A0A0S8FX55-F1
#
_cell.length_a   1.000
_cell.length_b   1.000
_cell.length_c   1.000
_cell.angle_alpha   90.00
_cell.angle_beta   90.00
_cell.angle_gamma   90.00
#
_symmetry.space_group_name_H-M   'P 1'
#
loop_
_entity.id
_entity.type
_entity.pdbx_description
1 polymer ?
#
loop_
_entity_poly.entity_id
_entity_poly.type
_entity_poly.pdbx_seq_one_letter_code
_entity_poly.pdbx_strand_id
1 'polypeptide(L)'
;MNRRSPTSRLLAAVCAGALLCAAFAAAAQELQWLPATVELSDGTVLEGGVHVTDGAVIIHNEAQGRRYTVRAAEMARLEQTIERQSMEEKWLFRESGLDDKVYTGQVYPVRHYTTRITFHDGRQLEGHIVAKTLHVKTGDGTQRFILRRKDEGKVGQTLEDLLYVRSVTFQQEGPGVRGTIEGTLHPPEGERLQQVMAVNRDKLFSVEVAFNPFSGEFRAADCTEGTYDLIVVTDKAIYLYFSRERDEGAARMDAAQVTELQAWVDRLREFFHEQRIVYAAGNDQRAFVLVRKERHGGMTLQGAELIRRYDVWAMHKPGEEWQIEKRMFLRRLVSETPTVPRRDVVITPALGGHTLSAQVDSLELEVTLARNSEPPVPPAREPQE
;
A
#
# COMPACT_ATOMS: atom_id res chain seq x y z
N MET A 1 14.30 -58.33 57.43
CA MET A 1 14.19 -57.00 58.07
C MET A 1 14.96 -55.99 57.24
N ASN A 2 14.25 -55.22 56.41
CA ASN A 2 14.46 -53.78 56.22
C ASN A 2 13.42 -53.28 55.21
N ARG A 3 12.55 -52.39 55.69
CA ARG A 3 11.34 -51.92 55.01
C ARG A 3 11.70 -50.91 53.93
N ARG A 4 11.07 -51.05 52.76
CA ARG A 4 10.99 -50.03 51.70
C ARG A 4 10.02 -48.93 52.14
N SER A 5 10.38 -47.67 51.92
CA SER A 5 9.45 -46.52 51.92
C SER A 5 9.43 -45.89 50.51
N PRO A 6 8.27 -45.74 49.87
CA PRO A 6 8.13 -45.08 48.58
C PRO A 6 7.62 -43.65 48.78
N THR A 7 8.52 -42.68 48.93
CA THR A 7 8.16 -41.26 49.02
C THR A 7 9.14 -40.43 48.22
N SER A 8 9.00 -40.45 46.89
CA SER A 8 9.66 -39.51 45.97
C SER A 8 9.14 -39.62 44.52
N ARG A 9 7.81 -39.76 44.36
CA ARG A 9 7.15 -39.62 43.04
C ARG A 9 5.79 -38.96 43.21
N LEU A 10 5.77 -37.71 43.64
CA LEU A 10 4.56 -36.88 43.69
C LEU A 10 4.92 -35.41 43.85
N LEU A 11 5.69 -34.86 42.90
CA LEU A 11 5.92 -33.40 42.77
C LEU A 11 6.47 -33.01 41.39
N ALA A 12 6.05 -33.74 40.35
CA ALA A 12 6.43 -33.44 38.95
C ALA A 12 5.24 -33.58 37.97
N ALA A 13 4.00 -33.47 38.47
CA ALA A 13 2.80 -33.73 37.66
C ALA A 13 1.64 -32.75 37.91
N VAL A 14 1.94 -31.51 38.32
CA VAL A 14 0.91 -30.44 38.43
C VAL A 14 1.32 -29.12 37.75
N CYS A 15 2.58 -28.91 37.36
CA CYS A 15 2.99 -27.67 36.65
C CYS A 15 3.14 -27.79 35.12
N ALA A 16 2.94 -28.98 34.54
CA ALA A 16 3.06 -29.17 33.08
C ALA A 16 1.72 -29.12 32.31
N GLY A 17 0.59 -28.98 33.02
CA GLY A 17 -0.76 -28.95 32.44
C GLY A 17 -1.36 -27.56 32.24
N ALA A 18 -0.72 -26.49 32.72
CA ALA A 18 -1.25 -25.12 32.67
C ALA A 18 -0.43 -24.16 31.77
N LEU A 19 0.64 -24.65 31.13
CA LEU A 19 1.53 -23.83 30.28
C LEU A 19 1.43 -24.16 28.79
N LEU A 20 0.50 -25.03 28.38
CA LEU A 20 0.29 -25.40 26.98
C LEU A 20 -1.03 -24.89 26.37
N CYS A 21 -1.69 -23.91 27.01
CA CYS A 21 -2.86 -23.21 26.44
C CYS A 21 -2.63 -21.71 26.20
N ALA A 22 -1.40 -21.20 26.33
CA ALA A 22 -1.11 -19.77 26.23
C ALA A 22 -0.40 -19.33 24.93
N ALA A 23 -0.25 -20.21 23.94
CA ALA A 23 0.55 -19.92 22.73
C ALA A 23 -0.25 -19.88 21.40
N PHE A 24 -1.57 -19.75 21.47
CA PHE A 24 -2.40 -19.39 20.32
C PHE A 24 -3.32 -18.21 20.65
N ALA A 25 -2.78 -17.18 21.31
CA ALA A 25 -3.31 -15.85 21.14
C ALA A 25 -2.79 -15.33 19.80
N ALA A 26 -3.35 -15.84 18.69
CA ALA A 26 -3.44 -15.01 17.50
C ALA A 26 -4.03 -13.69 18.00
N ALA A 27 -3.27 -12.59 17.89
CA ALA A 27 -3.75 -11.29 18.30
C ALA A 27 -5.04 -11.02 17.52
N ALA A 28 -6.18 -11.34 18.13
CA ALA A 28 -7.46 -10.84 17.72
C ALA A 28 -7.32 -9.35 17.96
N GLN A 29 -6.90 -8.61 16.94
CA GLN A 29 -6.98 -7.16 16.95
C GLN A 29 -8.42 -6.85 17.33
N GLU A 30 -8.58 -6.28 18.51
CA GLU A 30 -9.87 -5.85 19.00
C GLU A 30 -10.48 -4.96 17.92
N LEU A 31 -11.69 -5.30 17.48
CA LEU A 31 -12.34 -4.57 16.39
C LEU A 31 -12.40 -3.09 16.79
N GLN A 32 -11.70 -2.24 16.03
CA GLN A 32 -11.73 -0.81 16.29
C GLN A 32 -13.08 -0.27 15.85
N TRP A 33 -13.89 0.14 16.83
CA TRP A 33 -15.16 0.83 16.62
C TRP A 33 -14.96 2.32 16.82
N LEU A 34 -15.22 3.11 15.77
CA LEU A 34 -15.10 4.56 15.79
C LEU A 34 -16.49 5.18 16.01
N PRO A 35 -16.68 6.10 16.97
CA PRO A 35 -17.93 6.83 17.11
C PRO A 35 -18.28 7.59 15.83
N ALA A 36 -19.47 7.34 15.29
CA ALA A 36 -19.90 7.93 14.03
C ALA A 36 -21.42 7.95 13.89
N THR A 37 -21.89 8.83 12.99
CA THR A 37 -23.26 8.89 12.52
C THR A 37 -23.30 8.44 11.06
N VAL A 38 -24.15 7.47 10.75
CA VAL A 38 -24.33 6.93 9.39
C VAL A 38 -25.69 7.35 8.87
N GLU A 39 -25.73 8.01 7.72
CA GLU A 39 -26.97 8.36 7.02
C GLU A 39 -27.16 7.42 5.83
N LEU A 40 -28.32 6.80 5.74
CA LEU A 40 -28.73 5.96 4.63
C LEU A 40 -29.50 6.76 3.58
N SER A 41 -29.63 6.21 2.38
CA SER A 41 -30.28 6.87 1.26
C SER A 41 -31.79 7.11 1.41
N ASP A 42 -32.44 6.44 2.36
CA ASP A 42 -33.85 6.63 2.72
C ASP A 42 -34.06 7.71 3.80
N GLY A 43 -32.97 8.34 4.28
CA GLY A 43 -33.00 9.32 5.37
C GLY A 43 -32.88 8.70 6.76
N THR A 44 -32.78 7.38 6.89
CA THR A 44 -32.49 6.72 8.17
C THR A 44 -31.12 7.16 8.68
N VAL A 45 -31.06 7.52 9.96
CA VAL A 45 -29.83 7.89 10.66
C VAL A 45 -29.51 6.86 11.73
N LEU A 46 -28.30 6.31 11.69
CA LEU A 46 -27.79 5.34 12.64
C LEU A 46 -26.66 5.98 13.45
N GLU A 47 -26.87 6.14 14.75
CA GLU A 47 -25.85 6.66 15.67
C GLU A 47 -25.21 5.51 16.45
N GLY A 48 -23.88 5.48 16.48
CA GLY A 48 -23.15 4.48 17.26
C GLY A 48 -21.70 4.31 16.84
N GLY A 49 -21.23 3.06 16.84
CA GLY A 49 -19.87 2.71 16.44
C GLY A 49 -19.82 2.22 15.01
N VAL A 50 -18.82 2.67 14.26
CA VAL A 50 -18.51 2.19 12.91
C VAL A 50 -17.20 1.43 12.91
N HIS A 51 -17.21 0.25 12.31
CA HIS A 51 -16.02 -0.54 12.05
C HIS A 51 -15.87 -0.76 10.54
N VAL A 52 -14.73 -0.32 9.99
CA VAL A 52 -14.33 -0.63 8.62
C VAL A 52 -13.44 -1.86 8.65
N THR A 53 -13.76 -2.91 7.87
CA THR A 53 -12.91 -4.11 7.81
C THR A 53 -11.48 -3.74 7.42
N ASP A 54 -10.49 -4.29 8.12
CA ASP A 54 -9.05 -3.94 8.01
C ASP A 54 -8.70 -2.49 8.41
N GLY A 55 -9.65 -1.73 8.96
CA GLY A 55 -9.43 -0.38 9.48
C GLY A 55 -9.23 0.72 8.41
N ALA A 56 -9.35 0.41 7.12
CA ALA A 56 -9.09 1.35 6.03
C ALA A 56 -9.94 1.10 4.78
N VAL A 57 -10.15 2.15 3.98
CA VAL A 57 -10.75 2.10 2.64
C VAL A 57 -9.69 2.32 1.56
N ILE A 58 -9.93 1.81 0.35
CA ILE A 58 -9.08 2.10 -0.81
C ILE A 58 -9.89 2.90 -1.82
N ILE A 59 -9.43 4.12 -2.12
CA ILE A 59 -10.02 5.00 -3.13
C ILE A 59 -9.15 5.00 -4.38
N HIS A 60 -9.73 4.64 -5.51
CA HIS A 60 -9.12 4.85 -6.82
C HIS A 60 -9.46 6.24 -7.35
N ASN A 61 -8.50 7.15 -7.34
CA ASN A 61 -8.64 8.45 -7.98
C ASN A 61 -8.31 8.28 -9.47
N GLU A 62 -9.33 8.36 -10.32
CA GLU A 62 -9.18 8.15 -11.77
C GLU A 62 -8.37 9.27 -12.43
N ALA A 63 -8.55 10.53 -11.99
CA ALA A 63 -7.81 11.68 -12.53
C ALA A 63 -6.28 11.55 -12.37
N GLN A 64 -5.83 10.92 -11.29
CA GLN A 64 -4.43 10.68 -10.99
C GLN A 64 -3.97 9.26 -11.32
N GLY A 65 -4.86 8.40 -11.81
CA GLY A 65 -4.58 6.98 -12.07
C GLY A 65 -4.06 6.22 -10.84
N ARG A 66 -4.39 6.66 -9.62
CA ARG A 66 -3.77 6.20 -8.36
C ARG A 66 -4.77 5.57 -7.41
N ARG A 67 -4.29 4.69 -6.53
CA ARG A 67 -5.05 4.18 -5.39
C ARG A 67 -4.49 4.74 -4.09
N TYR A 68 -5.36 5.25 -3.24
CA TYR A 68 -5.07 5.73 -1.91
C TYR A 68 -5.65 4.78 -0.88
N THR A 69 -4.84 4.37 0.09
CA THR A 69 -5.33 3.72 1.31
C THR A 69 -5.59 4.82 2.33
N VAL A 70 -6.81 4.92 2.84
CA VAL A 70 -7.21 5.91 3.86
C VAL A 70 -7.72 5.17 5.07
N ARG A 71 -7.09 5.38 6.23
CA ARG A 71 -7.52 4.72 7.48
C ARG A 71 -8.81 5.36 7.97
N ALA A 72 -9.67 4.59 8.63
CA ALA A 72 -10.93 5.11 9.14
C ALA A 72 -10.73 6.24 10.16
N ALA A 73 -9.68 6.15 10.97
CA ALA A 73 -9.31 7.21 11.92
C ALA A 73 -8.78 8.50 11.27
N GLU A 74 -8.51 8.50 9.95
CA GLU A 74 -8.08 9.70 9.21
C GLU A 74 -9.27 10.46 8.59
N MET A 75 -10.44 9.82 8.55
CA MET A 75 -11.62 10.37 7.88
C MET A 75 -12.46 11.15 8.89
N ALA A 76 -12.73 12.42 8.59
CA ALA A 76 -13.81 13.14 9.24
C ALA A 76 -15.17 12.73 8.65
N ARG A 77 -15.21 12.51 7.34
CA ARG A 77 -16.44 12.12 6.63
C ARG A 77 -16.15 11.25 5.41
N LEU A 78 -17.05 10.30 5.14
CA LEU A 78 -17.14 9.55 3.89
C LEU A 78 -18.53 9.78 3.29
N GLU A 79 -18.60 10.10 2.01
CA GLU A 79 -19.85 10.36 1.29
C GLU A 79 -19.91 9.56 -0.01
N GLN A 80 -21.06 8.96 -0.30
CA GLN A 80 -21.36 8.37 -1.61
C GLN A 80 -22.33 9.26 -2.37
N THR A 81 -21.92 9.70 -3.55
CA THR A 81 -22.76 10.48 -4.47
C THR A 81 -23.06 9.66 -5.70
N ILE A 82 -24.31 9.69 -6.16
CA ILE A 82 -24.75 8.97 -7.36
C ILE A 82 -24.12 9.64 -8.58
N GLU A 83 -23.28 8.90 -9.29
CA GLU A 83 -22.66 9.35 -10.55
C GLU A 83 -23.61 9.15 -11.72
N ARG A 84 -24.24 7.96 -11.79
CA ARG A 84 -25.26 7.61 -12.78
C ARG A 84 -26.12 6.47 -12.26
N GLN A 85 -27.34 6.39 -12.76
CA GLN A 85 -28.25 5.28 -12.45
C GLN A 85 -29.20 5.01 -13.62
N SER A 86 -29.62 3.76 -13.76
CA SER A 86 -30.50 3.32 -14.83
C SER A 86 -31.23 2.03 -14.47
N MET A 87 -32.36 1.79 -15.12
CA MET A 87 -32.97 0.46 -15.20
C MET A 87 -32.36 -0.26 -16.40
N GLU A 88 -31.62 -1.34 -16.18
CA GLU A 88 -30.99 -2.11 -17.25
C GLU A 88 -31.82 -3.35 -17.59
N GLU A 89 -31.88 -3.71 -18.87
CA GLU A 89 -32.48 -4.98 -19.30
C GLU A 89 -31.50 -6.13 -19.10
N LYS A 90 -31.98 -7.20 -18.47
CA LYS A 90 -31.24 -8.43 -18.29
C LYS A 90 -31.10 -9.13 -19.64
N TRP A 91 -29.87 -9.49 -19.98
CA TRP A 91 -29.53 -10.19 -21.19
C TRP A 91 -28.70 -11.44 -20.88
N LEU A 92 -28.68 -12.36 -21.83
CA LEU A 92 -27.85 -13.56 -21.83
C LEU A 92 -27.11 -13.61 -23.17
N PHE A 93 -25.92 -14.21 -23.20
CA PHE A 93 -25.30 -14.54 -24.48
C PHE A 93 -26.14 -15.61 -25.18
N ARG A 94 -26.35 -15.46 -26.50
CA ARG A 94 -27.05 -16.45 -27.32
C ARG A 94 -26.38 -17.81 -27.22
N GLU A 95 -25.04 -17.83 -27.27
CA GLU A 95 -24.19 -19.00 -27.12
C GLU A 95 -22.88 -18.57 -26.43
N SER A 96 -22.26 -19.46 -25.66
CA SER A 96 -21.00 -19.14 -24.98
C SER A 96 -19.89 -18.87 -26.00
N GLY A 97 -19.30 -17.68 -25.96
CA GLY A 97 -18.22 -17.27 -26.88
C GLY A 97 -18.69 -16.46 -28.09
N LEU A 98 -19.99 -16.24 -28.26
CA LEU A 98 -20.54 -15.26 -29.21
C LEU A 98 -20.93 -13.98 -28.47
N ASP A 99 -20.65 -12.82 -29.05
CA ASP A 99 -20.98 -11.51 -28.48
C ASP A 99 -22.47 -11.11 -28.66
N ASP A 100 -23.28 -12.00 -29.22
CA ASP A 100 -24.70 -11.78 -29.46
C ASP A 100 -25.51 -11.83 -28.16
N LYS A 101 -26.07 -10.68 -27.78
CA LYS A 101 -26.92 -10.54 -26.58
C LYS A 101 -28.39 -10.80 -26.91
N VAL A 102 -29.03 -11.66 -26.12
CA VAL A 102 -30.48 -11.91 -26.13
C VAL A 102 -31.09 -11.30 -24.87
N TYR A 103 -31.93 -10.29 -25.05
CA TYR A 103 -32.63 -9.61 -23.96
C TYR A 103 -33.83 -10.42 -23.49
N THR A 104 -34.00 -10.50 -22.17
CA THR A 104 -35.04 -11.32 -21.52
C THR A 104 -36.34 -10.56 -21.27
N GLY A 105 -36.37 -9.24 -21.54
CA GLY A 105 -37.47 -8.34 -21.17
C GLY A 105 -37.58 -8.01 -19.67
N GLN A 106 -36.74 -8.63 -18.83
CA GLN A 106 -36.66 -8.34 -17.40
C GLN A 106 -35.74 -7.15 -17.15
N VAL A 107 -36.13 -6.24 -16.26
CA VAL A 107 -35.32 -5.07 -15.87
C VAL A 107 -34.85 -5.15 -14.43
N TYR A 108 -33.70 -4.55 -14.15
CA TYR A 108 -33.12 -4.43 -12.81
C TYR A 108 -32.43 -3.07 -12.64
N PRO A 109 -32.40 -2.51 -11.41
CA PRO A 109 -31.82 -1.20 -11.17
C PRO A 109 -30.30 -1.32 -11.06
N VAL A 110 -29.59 -0.37 -11.66
CA VAL A 110 -28.13 -0.26 -11.58
C VAL A 110 -27.77 1.16 -11.15
N ARG A 111 -26.87 1.27 -10.17
CA ARG A 111 -26.38 2.55 -9.66
C ARG A 111 -24.86 2.55 -9.59
N HIS A 112 -24.27 3.65 -9.98
CA HIS A 112 -22.84 3.94 -9.85
C HIS A 112 -22.62 5.10 -8.89
N TYR A 113 -21.58 4.99 -8.07
CA TYR A 113 -21.25 5.98 -7.04
C TYR A 113 -19.83 6.49 -7.22
N THR A 114 -19.65 7.79 -7.02
CA THR A 114 -18.35 8.36 -6.61
C THR A 114 -18.30 8.42 -5.09
N THR A 115 -17.11 8.25 -4.52
CA THR A 115 -16.87 8.33 -3.08
C THR A 115 -15.98 9.51 -2.79
N ARG A 116 -16.40 10.36 -1.86
CA ARG A 116 -15.63 11.50 -1.35
C ARG A 116 -15.27 11.24 0.10
N ILE A 117 -13.99 11.40 0.42
CA ILE A 117 -13.49 11.41 1.78
C ILE A 117 -13.11 12.84 2.12
N THR A 118 -13.58 13.32 3.26
CA THR A 118 -13.13 14.57 3.87
C THR A 118 -12.25 14.20 5.06
N PHE A 119 -11.03 14.73 5.09
CA PHE A 119 -10.08 14.55 6.18
C PHE A 119 -10.35 15.55 7.31
N HIS A 120 -9.70 15.38 8.46
CA HIS A 120 -9.86 16.27 9.61
C HIS A 120 -9.33 17.69 9.36
N ASP A 121 -8.41 17.87 8.42
CA ASP A 121 -7.97 19.19 7.92
C ASP A 121 -8.98 19.86 6.96
N GLY A 122 -10.11 19.22 6.68
CA GLY A 122 -11.16 19.70 5.77
C GLY A 122 -10.87 19.49 4.29
N ARG A 123 -9.67 19.03 3.91
CA ARG A 123 -9.33 18.69 2.52
C ARG A 123 -10.03 17.40 2.12
N GLN A 124 -10.09 17.16 0.81
CA GLN A 124 -10.90 16.09 0.23
C GLN A 124 -10.12 15.19 -0.72
N LEU A 125 -10.53 13.93 -0.76
CA LEU A 125 -10.12 12.94 -1.76
C LEU A 125 -11.38 12.35 -2.39
N GLU A 126 -11.50 12.48 -3.71
CA GLU A 126 -12.60 11.90 -4.47
C GLU A 126 -12.11 10.79 -5.40
N GLY A 127 -12.94 9.77 -5.59
CA GLY A 127 -12.68 8.67 -6.52
C GLY A 127 -13.63 7.49 -6.29
N HIS A 128 -13.30 6.33 -6.86
CA HIS A 128 -14.11 5.12 -6.70
C HIS A 128 -13.56 4.22 -5.60
N ILE A 129 -14.42 3.87 -4.65
CA ILE A 129 -14.07 2.92 -3.59
C ILE A 129 -13.91 1.50 -4.14
N VAL A 130 -12.80 0.84 -3.78
CA VAL A 130 -12.69 -0.62 -3.89
C VAL A 130 -13.60 -1.23 -2.83
N ALA A 131 -14.43 -2.19 -3.23
CA ALA A 131 -15.50 -2.72 -2.38
C ALA A 131 -15.03 -2.99 -0.95
N LYS A 132 -15.73 -2.44 0.04
CA LYS A 132 -15.35 -2.52 1.45
C LYS A 132 -16.57 -2.69 2.35
N THR A 133 -16.45 -3.58 3.32
CA THR A 133 -17.52 -3.84 4.30
C THR A 133 -17.44 -2.83 5.44
N LEU A 134 -18.60 -2.29 5.80
CA LEU A 134 -18.81 -1.38 6.91
C LEU A 134 -19.75 -2.06 7.91
N HIS A 135 -19.35 -2.17 9.17
CA HIS A 135 -20.20 -2.60 10.26
C HIS A 135 -20.63 -1.38 11.07
N VAL A 136 -21.92 -1.30 11.40
CA VAL A 136 -22.49 -0.21 12.19
C VAL A 136 -23.15 -0.84 13.40
N LYS A 137 -22.65 -0.50 14.59
CA LYS A 137 -23.15 -0.97 15.88
C LYS A 137 -23.96 0.13 16.54
N THR A 138 -25.25 -0.10 16.73
CA THR A 138 -26.19 0.77 17.45
C THR A 138 -26.67 0.07 18.72
N GLY A 139 -27.58 0.71 19.47
CA GLY A 139 -28.27 0.07 20.59
C GLY A 139 -29.07 -1.19 20.21
N ASP A 140 -29.52 -1.27 18.95
CA ASP A 140 -30.37 -2.34 18.43
C ASP A 140 -29.59 -3.54 17.86
N GLY A 141 -28.26 -3.45 17.81
CA GLY A 141 -27.38 -4.52 17.34
C GLY A 141 -26.33 -4.04 16.34
N THR A 142 -25.88 -4.95 15.47
CA THR A 142 -24.86 -4.65 14.46
C THR A 142 -25.40 -4.93 13.06
N GLN A 143 -25.36 -3.92 12.21
CA GLN A 143 -25.75 -3.98 10.81
C GLN A 143 -24.51 -3.99 9.91
N ARG A 144 -24.64 -4.59 8.73
CA ARG A 144 -23.56 -4.71 7.74
C ARG A 144 -23.97 -4.01 6.45
N PHE A 145 -23.12 -3.09 6.00
CA PHE A 145 -23.22 -2.42 4.71
C PHE A 145 -21.99 -2.73 3.86
N ILE A 146 -22.10 -2.57 2.54
CA ILE A 146 -20.99 -2.75 1.61
C ILE A 146 -20.89 -1.50 0.76
N LEU A 147 -19.82 -0.74 0.95
CA LEU A 147 -19.47 0.40 0.11
C LEU A 147 -18.89 -0.14 -1.20
N ARG A 148 -19.44 0.27 -2.34
CA ARG A 148 -19.05 -0.22 -3.67
C ARG A 148 -19.20 0.88 -4.72
N ARG A 149 -18.42 0.80 -5.80
CA ARG A 149 -18.53 1.69 -6.98
C ARG A 149 -19.82 1.46 -7.77
N LYS A 150 -20.26 0.21 -7.88
CA LYS A 150 -21.44 -0.21 -8.65
C LYS A 150 -22.32 -1.08 -7.77
N ASP A 151 -23.62 -0.80 -7.76
CA ASP A 151 -24.63 -1.63 -7.12
C ASP A 151 -25.72 -2.03 -8.11
N GLU A 152 -26.15 -3.28 -8.00
CA GLU A 152 -27.11 -3.90 -8.90
C GLU A 152 -28.21 -4.55 -8.06
N GLY A 153 -29.45 -4.19 -8.35
CA GLY A 153 -30.61 -4.83 -7.74
C GLY A 153 -30.98 -6.13 -8.44
N LYS A 154 -31.98 -6.78 -7.88
CA LYS A 154 -32.62 -7.95 -8.48
C LYS A 154 -33.61 -7.50 -9.55
N VAL A 155 -33.95 -8.44 -10.42
CA VAL A 155 -35.05 -8.26 -11.37
C VAL A 155 -36.33 -7.89 -10.62
N GLY A 156 -37.01 -6.85 -11.09
CA GLY A 156 -38.26 -6.35 -10.51
C GLY A 156 -38.09 -5.35 -9.37
N GLN A 157 -36.88 -5.10 -8.87
CA GLN A 157 -36.62 -3.99 -7.95
C GLN A 157 -36.56 -2.66 -8.71
N THR A 158 -36.79 -1.55 -8.01
CA THR A 158 -36.60 -0.18 -8.52
C THR A 158 -35.32 0.45 -7.98
N LEU A 159 -34.99 1.65 -8.45
CA LEU A 159 -33.85 2.40 -7.94
C LEU A 159 -34.01 2.74 -6.45
N GLU A 160 -35.24 2.99 -6.00
CA GLU A 160 -35.56 3.31 -4.60
C GLU A 160 -35.31 2.12 -3.66
N ASP A 161 -35.44 0.88 -4.17
CA ASP A 161 -35.14 -0.34 -3.40
C ASP A 161 -33.64 -0.54 -3.11
N LEU A 162 -32.77 0.17 -3.84
CA LEU A 162 -31.32 0.14 -3.63
C LEU A 162 -30.93 1.06 -2.46
N LEU A 163 -31.08 0.57 -1.24
CA LEU A 163 -30.62 1.22 -0.02
C LEU A 163 -29.08 1.23 0.03
N TYR A 164 -28.49 2.40 0.23
CA TYR A 164 -27.04 2.55 0.35
C TYR A 164 -26.65 3.51 1.49
N VAL A 165 -25.38 3.44 1.89
CA VAL A 165 -24.79 4.39 2.85
C VAL A 165 -24.52 5.70 2.11
N ARG A 166 -25.30 6.73 2.41
CA ARG A 166 -25.14 8.05 1.83
C ARG A 166 -23.94 8.76 2.43
N SER A 167 -23.83 8.75 3.75
CA SER A 167 -22.69 9.35 4.45
C SER A 167 -22.35 8.64 5.75
N VAL A 168 -21.08 8.76 6.15
CA VAL A 168 -20.56 8.41 7.47
C VAL A 168 -19.81 9.62 7.98
N THR A 169 -20.21 10.14 9.13
CA THR A 169 -19.52 11.26 9.81
C THR A 169 -18.89 10.74 11.09
N PHE A 170 -17.57 10.75 11.16
CA PHE A 170 -16.82 10.30 12.34
C PHE A 170 -16.77 11.45 13.35
N GLN A 171 -17.03 11.13 14.63
CA GLN A 171 -17.18 12.14 15.68
C GLN A 171 -15.88 12.44 16.44
N GLN A 172 -14.86 11.62 16.23
CA GLN A 172 -13.54 11.83 16.81
C GLN A 172 -12.69 12.75 15.95
N GLU A 173 -11.70 13.42 16.56
CA GLU A 173 -10.59 14.00 15.80
C GLU A 173 -9.63 12.90 15.33
N GLY A 174 -8.82 13.22 14.32
CA GLY A 174 -7.88 12.26 13.75
C GLY A 174 -6.77 12.93 12.95
N PRO A 175 -5.70 12.19 12.62
CA PRO A 175 -4.48 12.73 12.03
C PRO A 175 -4.56 12.96 10.51
N GLY A 176 -5.73 12.71 9.89
CA GLY A 176 -5.90 12.75 8.45
C GLY A 176 -5.57 14.12 7.84
N VAL A 177 -4.62 14.12 6.91
CA VAL A 177 -4.14 15.31 6.20
C VAL A 177 -3.97 15.04 4.70
N ARG A 178 -4.10 16.10 3.89
CA ARG A 178 -3.69 16.14 2.48
C ARG A 178 -2.61 17.19 2.25
N GLY A 179 -1.36 16.77 2.38
CA GLY A 179 -0.20 17.65 2.36
C GLY A 179 0.58 17.71 1.05
N THR A 180 1.66 18.50 1.08
CA THR A 180 2.61 18.67 -0.03
C THR A 180 4.05 18.48 0.47
N ILE A 181 4.88 17.82 -0.34
CA ILE A 181 6.33 17.80 -0.16
C ILE A 181 6.94 18.47 -1.38
N GLU A 182 7.64 19.57 -1.21
CA GLU A 182 8.23 20.35 -2.29
C GLU A 182 9.64 20.83 -1.92
N GLY A 183 10.32 21.43 -2.89
CA GLY A 183 11.65 21.99 -2.67
C GLY A 183 12.56 21.83 -3.88
N THR A 184 13.87 21.77 -3.66
CA THR A 184 14.89 21.78 -4.72
C THR A 184 15.89 20.63 -4.56
N LEU A 185 16.14 19.92 -5.65
CA LEU A 185 17.15 18.88 -5.77
C LEU A 185 18.37 19.38 -6.54
N HIS A 186 19.56 19.27 -5.96
CA HIS A 186 20.82 19.63 -6.62
C HIS A 186 21.57 18.35 -7.05
N PRO A 187 21.40 17.87 -8.30
CA PRO A 187 22.16 16.73 -8.80
C PRO A 187 23.66 17.08 -8.94
N PRO A 188 24.57 16.08 -8.93
CA PRO A 188 25.98 16.31 -9.24
C PRO A 188 26.18 16.91 -10.63
N GLU A 189 27.30 17.59 -10.83
CA GLU A 189 27.65 18.17 -12.12
C GLU A 189 27.62 17.10 -13.24
N GLY A 190 26.95 17.45 -14.34
CA GLY A 190 26.80 16.57 -15.50
C GLY A 190 25.82 15.40 -15.31
N GLU A 191 25.00 15.39 -14.25
CA GLU A 191 23.82 14.52 -14.14
C GLU A 191 22.54 15.31 -14.41
N ARG A 192 21.57 14.66 -15.07
CA ARG A 192 20.25 15.24 -15.36
C ARG A 192 19.18 14.49 -14.62
N LEU A 193 18.31 15.19 -13.90
CA LEU A 193 17.12 14.62 -13.29
C LEU A 193 16.19 14.04 -14.36
N GLN A 194 15.70 12.83 -14.12
CA GLN A 194 14.81 12.12 -15.05
C GLN A 194 13.51 11.68 -14.40
N GLN A 195 13.49 11.50 -13.08
CA GLN A 195 12.29 11.14 -12.34
C GLN A 195 12.46 11.42 -10.85
N VAL A 196 11.36 11.79 -10.20
CA VAL A 196 11.27 11.85 -8.73
C VAL A 196 10.00 11.09 -8.32
N MET A 197 10.09 10.30 -7.26
CA MET A 197 8.97 9.54 -6.69
C MET A 197 8.99 9.66 -5.17
N ALA A 198 7.85 9.96 -4.56
CA ALA A 198 7.70 9.94 -3.11
C ALA A 198 6.95 8.68 -2.68
N VAL A 199 7.54 7.85 -1.84
CA VAL A 199 6.98 6.59 -1.36
C VAL A 199 6.42 6.79 0.03
N ASN A 200 5.10 6.69 0.20
CA ASN A 200 4.49 6.62 1.53
C ASN A 200 4.72 5.20 2.09
N ARG A 201 5.62 5.09 3.07
CA ARG A 201 6.02 3.80 3.63
C ARG A 201 5.04 3.21 4.62
N ASP A 202 4.10 4.01 5.13
CA ASP A 202 3.10 3.57 6.12
C ASP A 202 1.84 3.02 5.44
N LYS A 203 1.56 3.47 4.22
CA LYS A 203 0.37 3.13 3.43
C LYS A 203 0.69 2.43 2.12
N LEU A 204 1.98 2.22 1.83
CA LEU A 204 2.50 1.43 0.71
C LEU A 204 1.95 1.88 -0.66
N PHE A 205 2.04 3.18 -0.92
CA PHE A 205 1.79 3.75 -2.24
C PHE A 205 2.84 4.78 -2.60
N SER A 206 2.95 5.11 -3.88
CA SER A 206 3.85 6.15 -4.35
C SER A 206 3.08 7.32 -4.97
N VAL A 207 3.67 8.50 -4.83
CA VAL A 207 3.26 9.75 -5.45
C VAL A 207 4.28 10.06 -6.54
N GLU A 208 3.78 10.18 -7.76
CA GLU A 208 4.54 10.79 -8.85
C GLU A 208 4.70 12.28 -8.56
N VAL A 209 5.95 12.74 -8.67
CA VAL A 209 6.35 14.09 -8.29
C VAL A 209 6.54 14.91 -9.56
N ALA A 210 5.89 16.07 -9.63
CA ALA A 210 6.17 17.05 -10.68
C ALA A 210 7.54 17.67 -10.39
N PHE A 211 8.40 17.80 -11.40
CA PHE A 211 9.73 18.39 -11.20
C PHE A 211 10.24 19.10 -12.46
N ASN A 212 11.15 20.05 -12.26
CA ASN A 212 11.87 20.73 -13.32
C ASN A 212 13.29 20.17 -13.41
N PRO A 213 13.68 19.54 -14.54
CA PRO A 213 14.99 18.90 -14.68
C PRO A 213 16.17 19.88 -14.72
N PHE A 214 15.91 21.18 -14.88
CA PHE A 214 16.93 22.24 -14.97
C PHE A 214 17.11 22.99 -13.65
N SER A 215 16.01 23.44 -13.02
CA SER A 215 16.09 24.14 -11.73
C SER A 215 16.22 23.17 -10.55
N GLY A 216 15.79 21.91 -10.71
CA GLY A 216 15.75 20.94 -9.62
C GLY A 216 14.53 21.06 -8.72
N GLU A 217 13.68 22.07 -8.95
CA GLU A 217 12.44 22.27 -8.21
C GLU A 217 11.51 21.08 -8.40
N PHE A 218 10.88 20.63 -7.32
CA PHE A 218 9.94 19.52 -7.34
C PHE A 218 8.76 19.76 -6.40
N ARG A 219 7.65 19.06 -6.69
CA ARG A 219 6.42 19.14 -5.91
C ARG A 219 5.64 17.83 -5.97
N ALA A 220 5.53 17.18 -4.82
CA ALA A 220 4.68 16.03 -4.56
C ALA A 220 3.40 16.51 -3.86
N ALA A 221 2.40 16.90 -4.64
CA ALA A 221 1.10 17.28 -4.12
C ALA A 221 0.28 16.04 -3.71
N ASP A 222 -0.81 16.28 -2.97
CA ASP A 222 -1.82 15.27 -2.67
C ASP A 222 -1.29 14.07 -1.86
N CYS A 223 -0.27 14.31 -1.05
CA CYS A 223 0.27 13.33 -0.12
C CYS A 223 -0.71 13.16 1.05
N THR A 224 -0.99 11.92 1.46
CA THR A 224 -1.77 11.68 2.68
C THR A 224 -0.84 11.61 3.88
N GLU A 225 -1.39 11.62 5.09
CA GLU A 225 -0.63 11.39 6.33
C GLU A 225 0.33 10.18 6.20
N GLY A 226 1.52 10.31 6.78
CA GLY A 226 2.49 9.24 6.90
C GLY A 226 3.91 9.70 6.61
N THR A 227 4.84 8.75 6.70
CA THR A 227 6.25 8.96 6.42
C THR A 227 6.55 8.68 4.95
N TYR A 228 7.35 9.55 4.34
CA TYR A 228 7.74 9.51 2.94
C TYR A 228 9.23 9.34 2.75
N ASP A 229 9.59 8.49 1.79
CA ASP A 229 10.94 8.37 1.25
C ASP A 229 10.93 8.83 -0.21
N LEU A 230 11.78 9.79 -0.54
CA LEU A 230 12.01 10.27 -1.90
C LEU A 230 13.01 9.36 -2.62
N ILE A 231 12.72 9.08 -3.88
CA ILE A 231 13.59 8.35 -4.80
C ILE A 231 13.80 9.22 -6.02
N VAL A 232 15.05 9.58 -6.26
CA VAL A 232 15.45 10.46 -7.34
C VAL A 232 16.24 9.67 -8.36
N VAL A 233 15.83 9.71 -9.62
CA VAL A 233 16.51 9.03 -10.72
C VAL A 233 17.12 10.07 -11.65
N THR A 234 18.42 9.97 -11.88
CA THR A 234 19.13 10.73 -12.90
C THR A 234 19.40 9.86 -14.13
N ASP A 235 20.07 10.43 -15.12
CA ASP A 235 20.60 9.66 -16.25
C ASP A 235 21.68 8.65 -15.83
N LYS A 236 22.41 8.88 -14.73
CA LYS A 236 23.52 8.03 -14.29
C LYS A 236 23.26 7.21 -13.03
N ALA A 237 22.37 7.66 -12.13
CA ALA A 237 22.19 7.04 -10.82
C ALA A 237 20.73 7.02 -10.34
N ILE A 238 20.48 6.23 -9.31
CA ILE A 238 19.26 6.24 -8.49
C ILE A 238 19.71 6.61 -7.08
N TYR A 239 19.27 7.77 -6.60
CA TYR A 239 19.47 8.24 -5.23
C TYR A 239 18.24 7.89 -4.41
N LEU A 240 18.45 7.22 -3.28
CA LEU A 240 17.37 6.91 -2.35
C LEU A 240 17.89 6.66 -0.94
N TYR A 241 16.97 6.67 0.01
CA TYR A 241 17.19 6.11 1.33
C TYR A 241 15.86 5.60 1.86
N PHE A 242 15.82 4.32 2.21
CA PHE A 242 14.64 3.77 2.87
C PHE A 242 14.76 4.13 4.35
N SER A 243 13.94 5.05 4.84
CA SER A 243 14.00 5.50 6.25
C SER A 243 13.67 4.38 7.23
N ARG A 244 13.20 3.24 6.75
CA ARG A 244 13.08 2.01 7.55
C ARG A 244 14.41 1.57 8.16
N GLU A 245 15.56 2.01 7.64
CA GLU A 245 16.85 1.84 8.34
C GLU A 245 16.88 2.50 9.73
N ARG A 246 16.00 3.46 10.02
CA ARG A 246 15.91 4.17 11.31
C ARG A 246 14.87 3.58 12.25
N ASP A 247 14.09 2.58 11.82
CA ASP A 247 13.12 1.93 12.71
C ASP A 247 13.87 1.14 13.80
N GLU A 248 13.24 1.01 14.97
CA GLU A 248 13.78 0.19 16.04
C GLU A 248 13.97 -1.27 15.57
N GLY A 249 15.18 -1.81 15.79
CA GLY A 249 15.56 -3.16 15.36
C GLY A 249 15.72 -3.36 13.85
N ALA A 250 15.56 -2.31 13.05
CA ALA A 250 15.82 -2.33 11.61
C ALA A 250 17.17 -1.71 11.27
N ALA A 251 17.66 -1.99 10.07
CA ALA A 251 18.87 -1.40 9.52
C ALA A 251 18.90 -1.59 8.00
N ARG A 252 19.97 -1.09 7.36
CA ARG A 252 20.34 -1.58 6.04
C ARG A 252 20.64 -3.06 6.11
N MET A 253 20.04 -3.83 5.21
CA MET A 253 20.22 -5.28 5.18
C MET A 253 21.60 -5.60 4.60
N ASP A 254 22.34 -6.45 5.29
CA ASP A 254 23.68 -6.86 4.87
C ASP A 254 23.67 -7.92 3.76
N ALA A 255 24.86 -8.28 3.29
CA ALA A 255 25.01 -9.27 2.22
C ALA A 255 24.40 -10.64 2.54
N ALA A 256 24.39 -11.08 3.80
CA ALA A 256 23.81 -12.36 4.19
C ALA A 256 22.27 -12.29 4.11
N GLN A 257 21.68 -11.24 4.68
CA GLN A 257 20.24 -11.00 4.64
C GLN A 257 19.73 -10.77 3.21
N VAL A 258 20.47 -10.02 2.39
CA VAL A 258 20.16 -9.82 0.97
C VAL A 258 20.29 -11.13 0.19
N THR A 259 21.23 -12.01 0.55
CA THR A 259 21.34 -13.33 -0.10
C THR A 259 20.12 -14.21 0.21
N GLU A 260 19.63 -14.23 1.44
CA GLU A 260 18.39 -14.93 1.81
C GLU A 260 17.20 -14.43 0.99
N LEU A 261 17.00 -13.10 0.97
CA LEU A 261 15.94 -12.48 0.19
C LEU A 261 16.10 -12.77 -1.31
N GLN A 262 17.32 -12.68 -1.85
CA GLN A 262 17.61 -12.95 -3.25
C GLN A 262 17.29 -14.41 -3.63
N ALA A 263 17.60 -15.37 -2.76
CA ALA A 263 17.23 -16.77 -2.97
C ALA A 263 15.71 -16.94 -3.05
N TRP A 264 14.95 -16.18 -2.25
CA TRP A 264 13.49 -16.14 -2.37
C TRP A 264 13.04 -15.52 -3.70
N VAL A 265 13.63 -14.38 -4.11
CA VAL A 265 13.33 -13.71 -5.39
C VAL A 265 13.59 -14.61 -6.58
N ASP A 266 14.68 -15.38 -6.57
CA ASP A 266 15.08 -16.27 -7.67
C ASP A 266 14.08 -17.43 -7.88
N ARG A 267 13.25 -17.76 -6.87
CA ARG A 267 12.15 -18.73 -7.00
C ARG A 267 10.91 -18.15 -7.67
N LEU A 268 10.80 -16.82 -7.79
CA LEU A 268 9.66 -16.19 -8.46
C LEU A 268 9.75 -16.42 -9.97
N ARG A 269 8.81 -17.23 -10.50
CA ARG A 269 8.65 -17.42 -11.94
C ARG A 269 8.03 -16.16 -12.56
N GLU A 270 8.89 -15.24 -13.01
CA GLU A 270 8.46 -14.01 -13.68
C GLU A 270 8.88 -13.94 -15.15
N PHE A 271 8.34 -12.95 -15.84
CA PHE A 271 8.67 -12.60 -17.22
C PHE A 271 10.15 -12.19 -17.44
N PHE A 272 10.90 -11.87 -16.39
CA PHE A 272 12.27 -11.34 -16.49
C PHE A 272 13.31 -12.46 -16.38
N HIS A 273 14.42 -12.32 -17.13
CA HIS A 273 15.52 -13.29 -17.12
C HIS A 273 16.43 -13.11 -15.90
N GLU A 274 16.60 -11.87 -15.45
CA GLU A 274 17.40 -11.52 -14.28
C GLU A 274 16.57 -10.67 -13.32
N GLN A 275 16.65 -10.97 -12.03
CA GLN A 275 16.13 -10.15 -10.95
C GLN A 275 17.22 -10.04 -9.88
N ARG A 276 17.59 -8.82 -9.49
CA ARG A 276 18.64 -8.58 -8.50
C ARG A 276 18.20 -7.52 -7.50
N ILE A 277 18.31 -7.86 -6.22
CA ILE A 277 18.23 -6.91 -5.13
C ILE A 277 19.49 -6.05 -5.16
N VAL A 278 19.30 -4.74 -5.25
CA VAL A 278 20.42 -3.78 -5.33
C VAL A 278 20.50 -2.87 -4.11
N TYR A 279 19.47 -2.84 -3.27
CA TYR A 279 19.43 -2.16 -1.97
C TYR A 279 18.25 -2.71 -1.16
N ALA A 280 18.40 -2.87 0.15
CA ALA A 280 17.32 -3.27 1.03
C ALA A 280 17.51 -2.70 2.45
N ALA A 281 16.41 -2.35 3.09
CA ALA A 281 16.37 -1.85 4.45
C ALA A 281 15.16 -2.41 5.19
N GLY A 282 15.36 -2.85 6.43
CA GLY A 282 14.36 -3.61 7.14
C GLY A 282 14.89 -4.32 8.37
N ASN A 283 14.06 -5.20 8.88
CA ASN A 283 14.40 -6.21 9.86
C ASN A 283 14.09 -7.60 9.27
N ASP A 284 14.10 -8.63 10.11
CA ASP A 284 13.79 -10.01 9.76
C ASP A 284 12.31 -10.23 9.40
N GLN A 285 11.42 -9.29 9.72
CA GLN A 285 9.97 -9.40 9.50
C GLN A 285 9.46 -8.52 8.36
N ARG A 286 10.08 -7.37 8.11
CA ARG A 286 9.64 -6.37 7.11
C ARG A 286 10.81 -5.69 6.45
N ALA A 287 10.74 -5.50 5.14
CA ALA A 287 11.77 -4.81 4.37
C ALA A 287 11.19 -3.98 3.22
N PHE A 288 11.87 -2.88 2.90
CA PHE A 288 11.80 -2.26 1.58
C PHE A 288 13.00 -2.71 0.76
N VAL A 289 12.75 -3.12 -0.48
CA VAL A 289 13.76 -3.73 -1.35
C VAL A 289 13.70 -3.05 -2.72
N LEU A 290 14.82 -2.52 -3.18
CA LEU A 290 14.99 -2.06 -4.55
C LEU A 290 15.45 -3.24 -5.41
N VAL A 291 14.62 -3.61 -6.38
CA VAL A 291 14.88 -4.73 -7.29
C VAL A 291 15.10 -4.23 -8.70
N ARG A 292 16.26 -4.55 -9.27
CA ARG A 292 16.53 -4.42 -10.71
C ARG A 292 16.07 -5.69 -11.41
N LYS A 293 15.30 -5.54 -12.49
CA LYS A 293 14.88 -6.64 -13.36
C LYS A 293 15.34 -6.38 -14.78
N GLU A 294 15.81 -7.42 -15.45
CA GLU A 294 16.23 -7.34 -16.85
C GLU A 294 15.65 -8.49 -17.66
N ARG A 295 15.22 -8.17 -18.87
CA ARG A 295 14.90 -9.13 -19.91
C ARG A 295 15.70 -8.76 -21.14
N HIS A 296 16.22 -9.78 -21.82
CA HIS A 296 17.08 -9.65 -22.99
C HIS A 296 16.49 -10.43 -24.17
N GLY A 297 16.74 -9.98 -25.41
CA GLY A 297 16.36 -10.71 -26.64
C GLY A 297 14.88 -10.63 -27.04
N GLY A 298 14.50 -11.39 -28.08
CA GLY A 298 13.22 -11.32 -28.82
C GLY A 298 11.95 -11.09 -28.00
N MET A 299 11.63 -9.82 -27.78
CA MET A 299 10.41 -9.37 -27.13
C MET A 299 9.29 -9.18 -28.15
N THR A 300 8.05 -9.19 -27.68
CA THR A 300 6.89 -8.79 -28.51
C THR A 300 6.94 -7.31 -28.91
N LEU A 301 7.78 -6.51 -28.25
CA LEU A 301 8.03 -5.13 -28.61
C LEU A 301 9.07 -5.09 -29.74
N GLN A 302 8.65 -4.69 -30.93
CA GLN A 302 9.50 -4.65 -32.12
C GLN A 302 10.75 -3.79 -31.88
N GLY A 303 11.93 -4.32 -32.20
CA GLY A 303 13.23 -3.65 -32.07
C GLY A 303 13.85 -3.64 -30.67
N ALA A 304 13.10 -4.00 -29.61
CA ALA A 304 13.66 -4.02 -28.26
C ALA A 304 14.53 -5.26 -28.00
N GLU A 305 15.78 -5.03 -27.60
CA GLU A 305 16.71 -6.07 -27.17
C GLU A 305 16.88 -6.12 -25.65
N LEU A 306 16.57 -5.02 -24.94
CA LEU A 306 16.64 -4.91 -23.49
C LEU A 306 15.39 -4.22 -22.92
N ILE A 307 14.78 -4.85 -21.94
CA ILE A 307 13.88 -4.20 -20.99
C ILE A 307 14.53 -4.26 -19.62
N ARG A 308 14.83 -3.09 -19.04
CA ARG A 308 15.29 -2.96 -17.66
C ARG A 308 14.24 -2.24 -16.83
N ARG A 309 13.93 -2.78 -15.66
CA ARG A 309 12.96 -2.21 -14.73
C ARG A 309 13.58 -2.09 -13.33
N TYR A 310 13.25 -1.02 -12.64
CA TYR A 310 13.50 -0.88 -11.21
C TYR A 310 12.16 -0.81 -10.50
N ASP A 311 12.01 -1.61 -9.43
CA ASP A 311 10.83 -1.66 -8.58
C ASP A 311 11.25 -1.51 -7.13
N VAL A 312 10.43 -0.80 -6.35
CA VAL A 312 10.48 -0.88 -4.89
C VAL A 312 9.46 -1.89 -4.44
N TRP A 313 9.89 -2.87 -3.67
CA TRP A 313 9.01 -3.87 -3.06
C TRP A 313 8.92 -3.60 -1.56
N ALA A 314 7.69 -3.52 -1.07
CA ALA A 314 7.43 -3.69 0.36
C ALA A 314 7.21 -5.18 0.61
N MET A 315 7.98 -5.73 1.54
CA MET A 315 8.01 -7.15 1.84
C MET A 315 7.73 -7.37 3.33
N HIS A 316 7.04 -8.47 3.63
CA HIS A 316 6.83 -8.95 5.00
C HIS A 316 7.08 -10.46 5.07
N LYS A 317 7.38 -10.97 6.27
CA LYS A 317 7.67 -12.38 6.53
C LYS A 317 6.68 -12.89 7.58
N PRO A 318 5.44 -13.29 7.23
CA PRO A 318 4.39 -13.63 8.20
C PRO A 318 4.60 -14.99 8.89
N GLY A 319 5.81 -15.53 8.84
CA GLY A 319 6.20 -16.88 9.20
C GLY A 319 7.65 -17.13 8.77
N GLU A 320 7.91 -18.23 8.07
CA GLU A 320 9.28 -18.57 7.63
C GLU A 320 9.64 -18.03 6.25
N GLU A 321 8.64 -17.65 5.44
CA GLU A 321 8.86 -17.21 4.06
C GLU A 321 8.51 -15.74 3.85
N TRP A 322 9.34 -15.06 3.08
CA TRP A 322 9.06 -13.71 2.60
C TRP A 322 7.86 -13.69 1.66
N GLN A 323 7.13 -12.58 1.68
CA GLN A 323 6.03 -12.30 0.78
C GLN A 323 6.12 -10.84 0.32
N ILE A 324 5.68 -10.59 -0.92
CA ILE A 324 5.55 -9.22 -1.42
C ILE A 324 4.18 -8.69 -1.02
N GLU A 325 4.18 -7.67 -0.17
CA GLU A 325 2.98 -6.93 0.20
C GLU A 325 2.59 -5.95 -0.92
N LYS A 326 3.59 -5.25 -1.46
CA LYS A 326 3.39 -4.23 -2.50
C LYS A 326 4.56 -4.12 -3.45
N ARG A 327 4.25 -3.86 -4.72
CA ARG A 327 5.22 -3.42 -5.73
C ARG A 327 4.89 -1.99 -6.16
N MET A 328 5.89 -1.12 -6.10
CA MET A 328 5.83 0.24 -6.59
C MET A 328 6.80 0.35 -7.76
N PHE A 329 6.24 0.65 -8.94
CA PHE A 329 7.01 0.82 -10.14
C PHE A 329 7.81 2.12 -10.06
N LEU A 330 9.14 2.01 -10.09
CA LEU A 330 9.99 3.18 -10.18
C LEU A 330 10.18 3.56 -11.64
N ARG A 331 10.83 2.69 -12.43
CA ARG A 331 11.22 3.07 -13.80
C ARG A 331 11.32 1.87 -14.74
N ARG A 332 11.00 2.12 -16.01
CA ARG A 332 11.26 1.21 -17.14
C ARG A 332 12.18 1.90 -18.15
N LEU A 333 13.16 1.15 -18.62
CA LEU A 333 13.97 1.43 -19.79
C LEU A 333 13.66 0.34 -20.82
N VAL A 334 13.45 0.76 -22.06
CA VAL A 334 13.41 -0.11 -23.23
C VAL A 334 14.55 0.35 -24.15
N SER A 335 15.34 -0.58 -24.67
CA SER A 335 16.45 -0.27 -25.57
C SER A 335 16.58 -1.32 -26.66
N GLU A 336 16.99 -0.87 -27.84
CA GLU A 336 17.41 -1.70 -28.97
C GLU A 336 18.83 -2.25 -28.79
N THR A 337 19.56 -1.78 -27.77
CA THR A 337 20.90 -2.25 -27.44
C THR A 337 20.89 -3.03 -26.12
N PRO A 338 21.57 -4.19 -26.04
CA PRO A 338 21.56 -5.01 -24.83
C PRO A 338 22.54 -4.48 -23.76
N THR A 339 23.42 -3.54 -24.13
CA THR A 339 24.57 -3.10 -23.33
C THR A 339 24.38 -1.76 -22.63
N VAL A 340 23.14 -1.25 -22.51
CA VAL A 340 22.90 0.03 -21.82
C VAL A 340 23.43 -0.03 -20.37
N PRO A 341 24.30 0.91 -19.95
CA PRO A 341 24.84 0.94 -18.59
C PRO A 341 23.74 0.89 -17.53
N ARG A 342 24.01 0.14 -16.46
CA ARG A 342 23.18 0.14 -15.26
C ARG A 342 23.36 1.47 -14.54
N ARG A 343 22.33 1.88 -13.80
CA ARG A 343 22.44 3.07 -12.94
C ARG A 343 23.06 2.64 -11.64
N ASP A 344 23.95 3.48 -11.13
CA ASP A 344 24.46 3.30 -9.78
C ASP A 344 23.33 3.52 -8.77
N VAL A 345 23.38 2.79 -7.66
CA VAL A 345 22.47 3.02 -6.53
C VAL A 345 23.27 3.75 -5.46
N VAL A 346 22.82 4.94 -5.11
CA VAL A 346 23.49 5.85 -4.19
C VAL A 346 22.58 6.07 -2.98
N ILE A 347 23.13 5.86 -1.79
CA ILE A 347 22.36 5.98 -0.55
C ILE A 347 22.41 7.41 -0.04
N THR A 348 21.28 8.11 -0.02
CA THR A 348 21.20 9.53 0.37
C THR A 348 20.24 9.72 1.54
N PRO A 349 20.71 9.67 2.81
CA PRO A 349 19.86 9.74 4.00
C PRO A 349 18.91 10.93 4.07
N ALA A 350 19.27 12.06 3.46
CA ALA A 350 18.46 13.27 3.39
C ALA A 350 17.16 13.10 2.56
N LEU A 351 17.02 12.02 1.79
CA LEU A 351 15.82 11.73 1.00
C LEU A 351 14.76 10.91 1.76
N GLY A 352 15.04 10.41 2.96
CA GLY A 352 14.09 9.53 3.66
C GLY A 352 13.66 10.04 5.02
N GLY A 353 12.41 9.70 5.38
CA GLY A 353 11.84 9.94 6.70
C GLY A 353 11.06 11.25 6.80
N HIS A 354 10.47 11.71 5.70
CA HIS A 354 9.71 12.96 5.65
C HIS A 354 8.26 12.72 6.08
N THR A 355 7.88 13.16 7.28
CA THR A 355 6.57 12.86 7.85
C THR A 355 5.57 14.00 7.61
N LEU A 356 4.43 13.66 6.99
CA LEU A 356 3.25 14.51 6.95
C LEU A 356 2.25 14.09 8.01
N SER A 357 1.68 15.07 8.68
CA SER A 357 0.67 14.91 9.75
C SER A 357 -0.29 16.09 9.73
N ALA A 358 -1.36 16.04 10.53
CA ALA A 358 -2.26 17.18 10.69
C ALA A 358 -1.55 18.47 11.15
N GLN A 359 -0.43 18.36 11.89
CA GLN A 359 0.37 19.49 12.36
C GLN A 359 1.42 19.95 11.34
N VAL A 360 1.83 19.07 10.44
CA VAL A 360 2.86 19.32 9.43
C VAL A 360 2.34 18.81 8.10
N ASP A 361 1.60 19.67 7.40
CA ASP A 361 0.94 19.35 6.14
C ASP A 361 1.71 19.86 4.91
N SER A 362 2.79 20.60 5.13
CA SER A 362 3.71 21.02 4.07
C SER A 362 5.15 20.83 4.53
N LEU A 363 5.98 20.31 3.63
CA LEU A 363 7.41 20.15 3.83
C LEU A 363 8.15 20.79 2.66
N GLU A 364 9.12 21.64 2.98
CA GLU A 364 10.06 22.23 2.03
C GLU A 364 11.44 21.60 2.24
N LEU A 365 12.04 21.07 1.17
CA LEU A 365 13.28 20.31 1.22
C LEU A 365 14.33 20.89 0.27
N GLU A 366 15.54 21.10 0.77
CA GLU A 366 16.69 21.42 -0.06
C GLU A 366 17.69 20.26 0.06
N VAL A 367 17.90 19.52 -1.03
CA VAL A 367 18.72 18.30 -1.00
C VAL A 367 19.79 18.33 -2.06
N THR A 368 21.05 18.33 -1.62
CA THR A 368 22.20 18.09 -2.49
C THR A 368 22.44 16.59 -2.64
N LEU A 369 22.42 16.12 -3.87
CA LEU A 369 22.73 14.74 -4.21
C LEU A 369 24.23 14.61 -4.39
N ALA A 370 24.84 13.67 -3.68
CA ALA A 370 26.27 13.40 -3.76
C ALA A 370 26.50 11.91 -3.96
N ARG A 371 27.43 11.55 -4.84
CA ARG A 371 27.90 10.16 -4.96
C ARG A 371 28.78 9.86 -3.76
N ASN A 372 28.31 9.01 -2.86
CA ASN A 372 29.13 8.44 -1.80
C ASN A 372 29.75 7.11 -2.24
N SER A 373 30.80 6.70 -1.55
CA SER A 373 31.47 5.40 -1.74
C SER A 373 30.81 4.28 -0.95
N GLU A 374 29.72 4.57 -0.24
CA GLU A 374 29.06 3.60 0.62
C GLU A 374 28.30 2.57 -0.23
N PRO A 375 28.59 1.26 -0.07
CA PRO A 375 27.90 0.27 -0.86
C PRO A 375 26.42 0.19 -0.45
N PRO A 376 25.51 0.07 -1.43
CA PRO A 376 24.08 -0.06 -1.14
C PRO A 376 23.76 -1.41 -0.46
N VAL A 377 24.63 -2.41 -0.58
CA VAL A 377 24.54 -3.64 0.21
C VAL A 377 25.86 -3.78 0.98
N PRO A 378 25.87 -3.55 2.31
CA PRO A 378 27.07 -3.66 3.12
C PRO A 378 27.51 -5.13 3.24
N PRO A 379 28.79 -5.38 3.56
CA PRO A 379 29.27 -6.73 3.82
C PRO A 379 28.49 -7.37 4.97
N ALA A 380 28.43 -8.71 5.00
CA ALA A 380 27.78 -9.45 6.07
C ALA A 380 28.38 -9.05 7.43
N ARG A 381 27.53 -8.85 8.44
CA ARG A 381 28.00 -8.59 9.80
C ARG A 381 28.69 -9.83 10.34
N GLU A 382 29.79 -9.64 11.06
CA GLU A 382 30.41 -10.73 11.80
C GLU A 382 29.42 -11.25 12.86
N PRO A 383 29.38 -12.57 13.10
CA PRO A 383 28.55 -13.13 14.16
C PRO A 383 28.92 -12.46 15.49
N GLN A 384 27.97 -11.83 16.17
CA GLN A 384 28.20 -11.38 17.54
C GLN A 384 28.31 -12.63 18.42
N GLU A 385 29.50 -12.89 18.96
CA GLU A 385 29.80 -14.01 19.87
C GLU A 385 29.05 -13.93 21.20
#